data_AF-A0A2N6CQG2-F1
#
_entry.id   AF-A0A2N6CQG2-F1
#
_cell.length_a   1.000
_cell.length_b   1.000
_cell.length_c   1.000
_cell.angle_alpha   90.00
_cell.angle_beta   90.00
_cell.angle_gamma   90.00
#
_symmetry.space_group_name_H-M   'P 1'
#
loop_
_entity.id
_entity.type
_entity.pdbx_description
1 polymer ?
#
loop_
_entity_poly.entity_id
_entity_poly.type
_entity_poly.pdbx_seq_one_letter_code
_entity_poly.pdbx_strand_id
1 'polypeptide(L)' 'MKTLALYNIKGGVGKTATSVNLAYLAAASGLRTLLWDLDPQGAATFYFRVRAKL' A
#
# COMPACT_ATOMS: atom_id res chain seq x y z
N MET A 1 -14.45 4.84 -10.25
CA MET A 1 -13.47 4.27 -9.31
C MET A 1 -12.30 3.73 -10.11
N LYS A 2 -11.05 4.01 -9.73
CA LYS A 2 -9.85 3.49 -10.40
C LYS A 2 -9.14 2.52 -9.45
N THR A 3 -8.71 1.37 -9.95
CA THR A 3 -8.01 0.33 -9.17
C THR A 3 -6.63 0.09 -9.78
N LEU A 4 -5.59 0.09 -8.95
CA LEU A 4 -4.22 -0.19 -9.35
C LEU A 4 -3.67 -1.34 -8.50
N ALA A 5 -3.08 -2.34 -9.14
CA ALA A 5 -2.40 -3.44 -8.48
C ALA A 5 -0.91 -3.39 -8.80
N LEU A 6 -0.06 -3.36 -7.77
CA LEU A 6 1.39 -3.47 -7.94
C LEU A 6 1.84 -4.89 -7.65
N TYR A 7 2.26 -5.60 -8.69
CA TYR A 7 2.65 -7.00 -8.62
C TYR A 7 4.00 -7.24 -9.28
N ASN A 8 4.78 -8.12 -8.66
CA ASN A 8 6.03 -8.67 -9.17
C ASN A 8 6.36 -9.91 -8.33
N ILE A 9 6.75 -11.01 -8.98
CA ILE A 9 7.10 -12.27 -8.32
C ILE A 9 8.34 -12.14 -7.42
N LYS A 10 9.27 -11.23 -7.75
CA LYS A 10 10.50 -11.02 -6.99
C LYS A 10 10.23 -10.18 -5.72
N GLY A 11 10.70 -10.66 -4.59
CA GLY A 11 10.73 -9.92 -3.32
C GLY A 11 11.76 -8.78 -3.35
N GLY A 12 11.56 -7.75 -2.53
CA GLY A 12 12.53 -6.65 -2.38
C GLY A 12 12.64 -5.66 -3.55
N VAL A 13 11.77 -5.74 -4.56
CA VAL A 13 11.78 -4.82 -5.72
C VAL A 13 11.02 -3.51 -5.49
N GLY A 14 10.55 -3.25 -4.27
CA GLY A 14 9.89 -1.99 -3.90
C GLY A 14 8.37 -1.95 -4.04
N LYS A 15 7.68 -3.06 -4.33
CA LYS A 15 6.20 -3.11 -4.50
C LYS A 15 5.43 -2.37 -3.38
N THR A 16 5.66 -2.76 -2.13
CA THR A 16 4.98 -2.16 -0.96
C THR A 16 5.35 -0.70 -0.81
N ALA A 17 6.63 -0.35 -0.95
CA ALA A 17 7.08 1.03 -0.87
C ALA A 17 6.38 1.91 -1.92
N THR A 18 6.28 1.44 -3.17
CA THR A 18 5.57 2.15 -4.23
C THR A 18 4.07 2.25 -3.94
N SER A 19 3.41 1.16 -3.52
CA SER A 19 1.98 1.17 -3.19
C SER A 19 1.65 2.16 -2.07
N VAL A 20 2.45 2.17 -1.00
CA VAL A 20 2.30 3.08 0.15
C VAL A 20 2.46 4.54 -0.28
N ASN A 21 3.52 4.86 -1.02
CA ASN A 21 3.79 6.23 -1.45
C ASN A 21 2.74 6.74 -2.46
N LEU A 22 2.31 5.90 -3.41
CA LEU A 22 1.23 6.27 -4.33
C LEU A 22 -0.07 6.52 -3.58
N ALA A 23 -0.43 5.67 -2.62
CA ALA A 23 -1.63 5.86 -1.82
C ALA A 23 -1.56 7.16 -0.99
N TYR A 24 -0.41 7.43 -0.37
CA TYR A 24 -0.17 8.66 0.37
C TYR A 24 -0.32 9.90 -0.50
N LEU A 25 0.35 9.95 -1.65
CA LEU A 25 0.30 11.09 -2.57
C LEU A 25 -1.10 11.30 -3.15
N ALA A 26 -1.82 10.23 -3.48
CA ALA A 26 -3.19 10.30 -3.96
C ALA A 26 -4.14 10.87 -2.89
N ALA A 27 -4.03 10.39 -1.64
CA ALA A 27 -4.79 10.91 -0.53
C ALA A 27 -4.45 12.38 -0.23
N ALA A 28 -3.17 12.74 -0.23
CA ALA A 28 -2.70 14.12 -0.05
C ALA A 28 -3.19 15.07 -1.16
N SER A 29 -3.49 14.53 -2.34
CA SER A 29 -4.08 15.26 -3.47
C SER A 29 -5.62 15.35 -3.41
N GLY A 30 -6.23 14.98 -2.29
CA GLY A 30 -7.68 15.08 -2.06
C GLY A 30 -8.50 13.91 -2.61
N LEU A 31 -7.85 12.83 -3.09
CA LEU A 31 -8.57 11.64 -3.58
C LEU A 31 -8.98 10.75 -2.41
N ARG A 32 -10.19 10.19 -2.49
CA ARG A 32 -10.61 9.09 -1.62
C ARG A 32 -9.80 7.84 -1.98
N THR A 33 -8.80 7.55 -1.16
CA THR A 33 -7.81 6.51 -1.43
C THR A 33 -7.93 5.36 -0.43
N LEU A 34 -7.94 4.13 -0.96
CA LEU A 34 -7.84 2.90 -0.18
C LEU A 34 -6.53 2.21 -0.59
N LEU A 35 -5.70 1.85 0.39
CA LEU A 35 -4.60 0.92 0.20
C LEU A 35 -5.00 -0.44 0.76
N TRP A 36 -4.92 -1.48 -0.06
CA TRP A 36 -5.16 -2.85 0.35
C TRP A 36 -3.84 -3.62 0.39
N ASP A 37 -3.41 -4.00 1.59
CA ASP A 37 -2.27 -4.87 1.79
C ASP A 37 -2.69 -6.34 1.58
N LEU A 38 -2.13 -6.98 0.57
CA LEU A 38 -2.35 -8.39 0.26
C LEU A 38 -1.12 -9.25 0.58
N ASP A 39 -0.08 -8.65 1.17
CA ASP A 39 1.08 -9.39 1.66
C ASP A 39 0.77 -9.95 3.06
N PRO A 40 0.83 -11.28 3.28
CA PRO A 40 0.58 -11.86 4.60
C PRO A 40 1.54 -11.37 5.68
N GLN A 41 2.70 -10.79 5.33
CA GLN A 41 3.61 -10.18 6.29
C GLN A 41 3.14 -8.81 6.80
N GLY A 42 2.09 -8.23 6.21
CA GLY A 42 1.55 -6.93 6.62
C GLY A 42 2.53 -5.78 6.41
N ALA A 43 3.32 -5.83 5.33
CA ALA A 43 4.40 -4.87 5.10
C ALA A 43 3.90 -3.42 5.00
N ALA A 44 2.72 -3.17 4.43
CA ALA A 44 2.16 -1.81 4.39
C ALA A 44 1.70 -1.34 5.78
N THR A 45 1.12 -2.25 6.57
CA THR A 45 0.75 -1.99 7.98
C THR A 45 1.98 -1.55 8.79
N PHE A 46 3.11 -2.24 8.61
CA PHE A 46 4.38 -1.87 9.21
C PHE A 46 4.84 -0.45 8.79
N TYR A 47 4.78 -0.12 7.51
CA TYR A 47 5.14 1.21 6.99
C TYR A 47 4.34 2.34 7.66
N PHE A 48 3.03 2.15 7.81
CA PHE A 48 2.16 3.15 8.44
C PHE A 48 2.23 3.16 9.97
N ARG A 49 2.95 2.20 10.59
CA ARG A 49 3.02 2.03 12.04
C ARG A 49 1.64 1.94 12.70
N VAL A 50 0.68 1.33 12.01
CA VAL A 50 -0.68 1.13 12.52
C VAL A 50 -0.84 -0.29 13.05
N ARG A 51 -1.68 -0.48 14.06
CA ARG A 51 -2.10 -1.83 14.46
C ARG A 51 -3.20 -2.31 13.53
N ALA A 52 -3.06 -3.52 13.03
CA ALA A 52 -4.17 -4.22 12.41
C ALA A 52 -5.29 -4.36 13.46
N LYS A 53 -6.50 -3.93 13.11
CA LYS A 53 -7.70 -4.24 13.88
C LYS A 53 -8.16 -5.62 13.41
N LEU A 54 -8.13 -6.58 14.31
CA LEU A 54 -8.79 -7.88 14.13
C LEU A 54 -10.30 -7.71 14.24
#